data_AF-A0A354FUQ4-F1
#
_entry.id   AF-A0A354FUQ4-F1
#
_cell.length_a   1.000
_cell.length_b   1.000
_cell.length_c   1.000
_cell.angle_alpha   90.00
_cell.angle_beta   90.00
_cell.angle_gamma   90.00
#
_symmetry.space_group_name_H-M   'P 1'
#
loop_
_entity.id
_entity.type
_entity.pdbx_description
1 polymer ?
#
loop_
_entity_poly.entity_id
_entity_poly.type
_entity_poly.pdbx_seq_one_letter_code
_entity_poly.pdbx_strand_id
1 'polypeptide(L)'
;MEMRALSLTLFGITLASADPLTFNTTPLGQKDRPIILRTYVPDPGLDPAVLSNHGEASKSPKYSPNSGRDVGGEYRMMKVIPAAIAVNHGPALSYVWDTTECRLLYSWQGGFLDLYPYWGEENRGGRRSFDYAARLVGNLFYMAQPIKREKPTFIGYDLSDQGVPTFHYKLGNTKYAETILPNDRQYSFVIAQGSKESTIKGHLISKHQGFDRNLKIKSATAKAGQQVFGAYGCIACHSTDGSKGHGPSLKQLAGSTRPIEGSDPVRADAAYLIESIKNPNAKTAKGFPPGYMPPYQLKDKEIKSLVLYIQSLAK
;
A
#
# COMPACT_ATOMS: atom_id res chain seq x y z
N MET A 1 28.67 36.71 56.36
CA MET A 1 27.31 36.88 55.83
C MET A 1 27.32 36.24 54.45
N GLU A 2 26.64 35.11 54.33
CA GLU A 2 26.83 34.11 53.27
C GLU A 2 26.43 34.60 51.88
N MET A 3 27.32 34.40 50.90
CA MET A 3 27.02 34.45 49.48
C MET A 3 26.18 33.24 49.11
N ARG A 4 24.88 33.45 48.87
CA ARG A 4 24.02 32.44 48.23
C ARG A 4 24.43 32.28 46.77
N ALA A 5 25.16 31.21 46.46
CA ALA A 5 25.37 30.75 45.10
C ALA A 5 24.03 30.23 44.55
N LEU A 6 23.47 30.92 43.55
CA LEU A 6 22.39 30.37 42.73
C LEU A 6 22.97 29.22 41.90
N SER A 7 22.66 27.99 42.30
CA SER A 7 22.93 26.79 41.51
C SER A 7 21.98 26.79 40.33
N LEU A 8 22.49 27.17 39.15
CA LEU A 8 21.75 27.07 37.89
C LEU A 8 21.70 25.59 37.51
N THR A 9 20.64 24.90 37.93
CA THR A 9 20.41 23.51 37.55
C THR A 9 20.00 23.50 36.07
N LEU A 10 20.96 23.23 35.19
CA LEU A 10 20.68 22.92 33.80
C LEU A 10 19.88 21.62 33.78
N PHE A 11 18.55 21.71 33.70
CA PHE A 11 17.73 20.57 33.35
C PHE A 11 18.19 20.10 31.96
N GLY A 12 18.95 19.01 31.95
CA GLY A 12 19.29 18.30 30.74
C GLY A 12 17.99 17.90 30.06
N ILE A 13 17.62 18.64 29.02
CA ILE A 13 16.67 18.17 28.03
C ILE A 13 17.39 16.97 27.41
N THR A 14 17.03 15.78 27.88
CA THR A 14 17.18 14.59 27.07
C THR A 14 16.37 14.90 25.82
N LEU A 15 17.07 15.28 24.74
CA LEU A 15 16.56 15.12 23.40
C LEU A 15 16.34 13.61 23.27
N ALA A 16 15.17 13.15 23.70
CA ALA A 16 14.58 11.97 23.12
C ALA A 16 14.68 12.22 21.62
N SER A 17 15.53 11.47 20.94
CA SER A 17 15.45 11.32 19.50
C SER A 17 13.99 10.99 19.25
N ALA A 18 13.20 11.98 18.83
CA ALA A 18 11.89 11.71 18.30
C ALA A 18 12.18 10.75 17.16
N ASP A 19 11.75 9.49 17.29
CA ASP A 19 11.77 8.55 16.18
C ASP A 19 11.18 9.33 15.01
N PRO A 20 11.94 9.55 13.92
CA PRO A 20 11.47 10.39 12.84
C PRO A 20 10.14 9.81 12.39
N LEU A 21 9.11 10.67 12.37
CA LEU A 21 7.79 10.45 11.76
C LEU A 21 7.88 9.30 10.77
N THR A 22 7.37 8.13 11.17
CA THR A 22 7.52 6.83 10.50
C THR A 22 7.62 7.00 8.99
N PHE A 23 8.84 6.99 8.45
CA PHE A 23 9.06 7.15 7.02
C PHE A 23 8.56 5.87 6.33
N ASN A 24 7.27 5.85 5.98
CA ASN A 24 6.62 4.70 5.38
C ASN A 24 6.22 5.01 3.95
N THR A 25 6.96 4.46 2.99
CA THR A 25 6.67 4.62 1.55
C THR A 25 5.51 3.76 1.05
N THR A 26 4.92 2.93 1.92
CA THR A 26 3.78 2.06 1.66
C THR A 26 2.72 2.25 2.76
N PRO A 27 2.12 3.44 2.86
CA PRO A 27 1.17 3.76 3.93
C PRO A 27 -0.13 2.98 3.76
N LEU A 28 -0.81 2.69 4.88
CA LEU A 28 -2.12 2.04 4.93
C LEU A 28 -3.08 2.85 5.80
N GLY A 29 -4.34 2.92 5.36
CA GLY A 29 -5.46 3.44 6.14
C GLY A 29 -6.06 2.38 7.06
N GLN A 30 -7.18 2.72 7.67
CA GLN A 30 -8.04 1.79 8.40
C GLN A 30 -9.33 1.53 7.63
N LYS A 31 -10.10 0.52 8.02
CA LYS A 31 -11.36 0.17 7.35
C LYS A 31 -12.35 1.32 7.31
N ASP A 32 -12.48 2.02 8.42
CA ASP A 32 -13.35 3.18 8.64
C ASP A 32 -12.63 4.51 8.37
N ARG A 33 -11.30 4.55 8.55
CA ARG A 33 -10.47 5.73 8.29
C ARG A 33 -9.50 5.52 7.13
N PRO A 34 -9.97 5.54 5.87
CA PRO A 34 -9.13 5.22 4.74
C PRO A 34 -8.12 6.32 4.42
N ILE A 35 -7.06 5.95 3.69
CA ILE A 35 -6.22 6.93 2.99
C ILE A 35 -6.86 7.21 1.64
N ILE A 36 -6.96 8.49 1.27
CA ILE A 36 -7.41 8.94 -0.04
C ILE A 36 -6.25 9.70 -0.69
N LEU A 37 -5.86 9.28 -1.89
CA LEU A 37 -4.75 9.86 -2.63
C LEU A 37 -5.16 10.18 -4.06
N ARG A 38 -5.06 11.46 -4.43
CA ARG A 38 -5.16 11.90 -5.82
C ARG A 38 -3.76 11.93 -6.42
N THR A 39 -3.46 10.99 -7.30
CA THR A 39 -2.15 10.85 -7.93
C THR A 39 -2.28 10.19 -9.30
N TYR A 40 -1.18 10.07 -10.03
CA TYR A 40 -1.08 9.18 -11.18
C TYR A 40 -1.03 7.75 -10.67
N VAL A 41 -2.14 7.04 -10.85
CA VAL A 41 -2.25 5.64 -10.39
C VAL A 41 -1.69 4.70 -11.45
N PRO A 42 -1.14 3.53 -11.07
CA PRO A 42 -0.65 2.56 -12.04
C PRO A 42 -1.78 2.08 -12.95
N ASP A 43 -1.51 1.88 -14.24
CA ASP A 43 -2.42 1.12 -15.09
C ASP A 43 -2.03 -0.38 -15.04
N PRO A 44 -2.86 -1.25 -14.43
CA PRO A 44 -2.57 -2.68 -14.33
C PRO A 44 -2.71 -3.44 -15.67
N GLY A 45 -3.06 -2.75 -16.76
CA GLY A 45 -3.44 -3.37 -18.04
C GLY A 45 -4.94 -3.43 -18.22
N LEU A 46 -5.63 -2.33 -17.91
CA LEU A 46 -7.03 -2.18 -18.29
C LEU A 46 -7.16 -2.22 -19.82
N ASP A 47 -8.29 -2.76 -20.29
CA ASP A 47 -8.66 -2.62 -21.70
C ASP A 47 -8.83 -1.13 -22.02
N PRO A 48 -8.23 -0.60 -23.11
CA PRO A 48 -8.35 0.81 -23.48
C PRO A 48 -9.81 1.29 -23.58
N ALA A 49 -10.75 0.42 -23.96
CA ALA A 49 -12.17 0.76 -24.03
C ALA A 49 -12.82 1.01 -22.65
N VAL A 50 -12.16 0.64 -21.54
CA VAL A 50 -12.56 1.04 -20.18
C VAL A 50 -12.32 2.54 -19.96
N LEU A 51 -11.34 3.12 -20.65
CA LEU A 51 -10.87 4.51 -20.51
C LEU A 51 -11.28 5.36 -21.73
N SER A 52 -12.45 5.08 -22.31
CA SER A 52 -12.92 5.68 -23.56
C SER A 52 -13.05 7.22 -23.56
N ASN A 53 -13.13 7.84 -22.39
CA ASN A 53 -13.20 9.30 -22.21
C ASN A 53 -11.84 9.91 -21.80
N HIS A 54 -10.80 9.10 -21.57
CA HIS A 54 -9.43 9.58 -21.36
C HIS A 54 -8.77 9.95 -22.69
N GLY A 55 -7.87 10.92 -22.65
CA GLY A 55 -6.99 11.22 -23.77
C GLY A 55 -5.87 10.18 -23.88
N GLU A 56 -5.46 9.87 -25.11
CA GLU A 56 -4.30 9.02 -25.35
C GLU A 56 -3.01 9.85 -25.31
N ALA A 57 -2.02 9.37 -24.55
CA ALA A 57 -0.71 10.00 -24.52
C ALA A 57 0.02 9.81 -25.85
N SER A 58 0.64 10.86 -26.36
CA SER A 58 1.45 10.84 -27.59
C SER A 58 2.94 10.90 -27.27
N LYS A 59 3.76 10.53 -28.26
CA LYS A 59 5.23 10.60 -28.14
C LYS A 59 5.65 12.06 -27.99
N SER A 60 6.48 12.34 -26.99
CA SER A 60 7.07 13.66 -26.79
C SER A 60 8.58 13.59 -26.99
N PRO A 61 9.18 14.48 -27.81
CA PRO A 61 10.63 14.60 -27.88
C PRO A 61 11.19 15.02 -26.52
N LYS A 62 12.47 14.72 -26.29
CA LYS A 62 13.17 15.17 -25.10
C LYS A 62 13.47 16.66 -25.21
N TYR A 63 13.24 17.40 -24.13
CA TYR A 63 13.59 18.81 -24.05
C TYR A 63 14.92 18.99 -23.29
N SER A 64 15.80 19.85 -23.79
CA SER A 64 17.03 20.26 -23.11
C SER A 64 16.88 21.68 -22.56
N PRO A 65 16.79 21.85 -21.23
CA PRO A 65 16.72 23.17 -20.61
C PRO A 65 17.93 24.05 -20.92
N ASN A 66 19.13 23.46 -21.04
CA ASN A 66 20.37 24.21 -21.32
C ASN A 66 20.37 24.83 -22.71
N SER A 67 19.78 24.15 -23.70
CA SER A 67 19.76 24.63 -25.09
C SER A 67 18.42 25.26 -25.49
N GLY A 68 17.43 25.26 -24.59
CA GLY A 68 16.09 25.77 -24.82
C GLY A 68 15.34 25.07 -25.95
N ARG A 69 15.75 23.85 -26.34
CA ARG A 69 15.31 23.17 -27.58
C ARG A 69 15.05 21.71 -27.33
N ASP A 70 14.17 21.15 -28.16
CA ASP A 70 14.03 19.70 -28.28
C ASP A 70 15.33 19.09 -28.81
N VAL A 71 15.69 17.95 -28.26
CA VAL A 71 16.89 17.18 -28.59
C VAL A 71 16.51 15.77 -29.01
N GLY A 72 17.45 15.06 -29.63
CA GLY A 72 17.24 13.70 -30.08
C GLY A 72 16.74 12.75 -28.99
N GLY A 73 15.74 11.94 -29.34
CA GLY A 73 15.12 10.94 -28.48
C GLY A 73 13.76 11.36 -27.92
N GLU A 74 13.02 10.38 -27.39
CA GLU A 74 11.66 10.55 -26.88
C GLU A 74 11.61 10.26 -25.37
N TYR A 75 10.67 10.90 -24.66
CA TYR A 75 10.32 10.47 -23.31
C TYR A 75 9.57 9.13 -23.36
N ARG A 76 9.92 8.21 -22.45
CA ARG A 76 9.18 6.95 -22.34
C ARG A 76 7.80 7.26 -21.72
N MET A 77 6.73 6.76 -22.34
CA MET A 77 5.41 6.89 -21.73
C MET A 77 5.35 6.07 -20.44
N MET A 78 4.79 6.67 -19.40
CA MET A 78 4.48 5.98 -18.16
C MET A 78 3.09 5.36 -18.31
N LYS A 79 2.95 4.09 -17.92
CA LYS A 79 1.66 3.38 -17.96
C LYS A 79 0.86 3.73 -16.69
N VAL A 80 0.29 4.92 -16.69
CA VAL A 80 -0.47 5.48 -15.56
C VAL A 80 -1.80 6.05 -16.01
N ILE A 81 -2.73 6.11 -15.07
CA ILE A 81 -4.05 6.71 -15.25
C ILE A 81 -4.07 8.05 -14.51
N PRO A 82 -4.24 9.18 -15.20
CA PRO A 82 -4.46 10.48 -14.57
C PRO A 82 -5.89 10.59 -14.04
N ALA A 83 -6.22 11.68 -13.35
CA ALA A 83 -7.60 12.00 -12.95
C ALA A 83 -8.32 10.89 -12.14
N ALA A 84 -7.58 10.06 -11.43
CA ALA A 84 -8.11 9.01 -10.59
C ALA A 84 -7.85 9.28 -9.10
N ILE A 85 -8.67 8.65 -8.25
CA ILE A 85 -8.60 8.71 -6.80
C ILE A 85 -8.34 7.30 -6.30
N ALA A 86 -7.18 7.10 -5.69
CA ALA A 86 -6.82 5.86 -5.03
C ALA A 86 -7.26 5.91 -3.57
N VAL A 87 -7.96 4.87 -3.10
CA VAL A 87 -8.45 4.78 -1.72
C VAL A 87 -7.99 3.48 -1.09
N ASN A 88 -7.56 3.53 0.17
CA ASN A 88 -7.12 2.37 0.93
C ASN A 88 -7.79 2.28 2.29
N HIS A 89 -8.55 1.21 2.50
CA HIS A 89 -9.22 0.83 3.73
C HIS A 89 -8.36 -0.15 4.57
N GLY A 90 -7.04 0.09 4.60
CA GLY A 90 -6.08 -0.87 5.13
C GLY A 90 -5.91 -2.09 4.21
N PRO A 91 -5.44 -3.24 4.70
CA PRO A 91 -5.26 -4.45 3.88
C PRO A 91 -6.58 -5.03 3.36
N ALA A 92 -7.73 -4.61 3.90
CA ALA A 92 -9.05 -5.12 3.55
C ALA A 92 -9.44 -4.81 2.11
N LEU A 93 -9.12 -3.60 1.65
CA LEU A 93 -9.47 -3.13 0.32
C LEU A 93 -8.65 -1.91 -0.06
N SER A 94 -8.08 -1.97 -1.25
CA SER A 94 -7.62 -0.82 -2.00
C SER A 94 -8.37 -0.75 -3.32
N TYR A 95 -8.62 0.45 -3.80
CA TYR A 95 -9.23 0.63 -5.11
C TYR A 95 -8.83 1.94 -5.78
N VAL A 96 -9.08 1.99 -7.09
CA VAL A 96 -8.98 3.20 -7.89
C VAL A 96 -10.34 3.54 -8.48
N TRP A 97 -10.83 4.74 -8.16
CA TRP A 97 -12.04 5.32 -8.71
C TRP A 97 -11.67 6.46 -9.66
N ASP A 98 -12.20 6.45 -10.88
CA ASP A 98 -11.80 7.38 -11.92
C ASP A 98 -12.80 8.50 -12.12
N THR A 99 -12.31 9.74 -12.11
CA THR A 99 -13.18 10.93 -12.21
C THR A 99 -13.55 11.28 -13.65
N THR A 100 -12.82 10.78 -14.65
CA THR A 100 -13.17 11.00 -16.06
C THR A 100 -14.28 10.04 -16.48
N GLU A 101 -14.14 8.76 -16.14
CA GLU A 101 -15.09 7.68 -16.46
C GLU A 101 -16.24 7.58 -15.44
N CYS A 102 -16.11 8.24 -14.29
CA CYS A 102 -17.04 8.19 -13.16
C CYS A 102 -17.42 6.75 -12.77
N ARG A 103 -16.40 5.95 -12.45
CA ARG A 103 -16.55 4.55 -12.05
C ARG A 103 -15.34 4.03 -11.31
N LEU A 104 -15.56 2.95 -10.57
CA LEU A 104 -14.51 2.07 -10.09
C LEU A 104 -13.78 1.39 -11.27
N LEU A 105 -12.46 1.54 -11.32
CA LEU A 105 -11.60 0.91 -12.34
C LEU A 105 -11.06 -0.44 -11.91
N TYR A 106 -10.46 -0.54 -10.73
CA TYR A 106 -9.88 -1.80 -10.25
C TYR A 106 -9.73 -1.81 -8.73
N SER A 107 -9.61 -3.01 -8.16
CA SER A 107 -9.49 -3.22 -6.70
C SER A 107 -8.53 -4.37 -6.36
N TRP A 108 -7.82 -4.21 -5.24
CA TRP A 108 -6.85 -5.17 -4.74
C TRP A 108 -6.88 -5.27 -3.20
N GLN A 109 -6.34 -6.36 -2.65
CA GLN A 109 -6.23 -6.56 -1.18
C GLN A 109 -4.77 -6.67 -0.74
N GLY A 110 -4.54 -6.32 0.52
CA GLY A 110 -3.33 -6.56 1.28
C GLY A 110 -2.40 -5.35 1.43
N GLY A 111 -2.22 -4.57 0.37
CA GLY A 111 -1.43 -3.33 0.41
C GLY A 111 -2.12 -2.19 -0.31
N PHE A 112 -1.42 -1.08 -0.48
CA PHE A 112 -1.88 0.09 -1.24
C PHE A 112 -0.93 0.39 -2.39
N LEU A 113 -0.36 1.60 -2.38
CA LEU A 113 0.59 2.10 -3.36
C LEU A 113 1.97 2.18 -2.73
N ASP A 114 2.96 1.69 -3.46
CA ASP A 114 4.36 1.96 -3.19
C ASP A 114 4.71 3.33 -3.78
N LEU A 115 4.89 4.30 -2.87
CA LEU A 115 5.19 5.70 -3.13
C LEU A 115 6.68 6.01 -3.05
N TYR A 116 7.53 4.97 -2.98
CA TYR A 116 8.97 5.10 -2.94
C TYR A 116 9.59 6.10 -3.95
N PRO A 117 9.23 6.11 -5.25
CA PRO A 117 9.82 7.07 -6.20
C PRO A 117 9.38 8.52 -5.94
N TYR A 118 8.25 8.74 -5.27
CA TYR A 118 7.76 10.07 -4.90
C TYR A 118 8.41 10.57 -3.61
N TRP A 119 8.50 9.70 -2.58
CA TRP A 119 8.88 10.11 -1.22
C TRP A 119 10.37 9.86 -0.90
N GLY A 120 11.07 9.02 -1.67
CA GLY A 120 12.50 8.77 -1.54
C GLY A 120 12.89 7.74 -0.48
N GLU A 121 14.09 7.88 0.07
CA GLU A 121 14.58 7.12 1.24
C GLU A 121 14.76 8.08 2.43
N GLU A 122 14.67 7.56 3.65
CA GLU A 122 14.90 8.30 4.91
C GLU A 122 16.19 9.14 4.88
N ASN A 123 17.27 8.60 4.32
CA ASN A 123 18.58 9.26 4.25
C ASN A 123 18.85 9.96 2.90
N ARG A 124 17.91 9.92 1.94
CA ARG A 124 18.05 10.50 0.60
C ARG A 124 16.70 10.94 0.05
N GLY A 125 16.38 12.23 0.19
CA GLY A 125 15.19 12.87 -0.40
C GLY A 125 15.30 13.19 -1.90
N GLY A 126 16.09 12.42 -2.66
CA GLY A 126 16.46 12.76 -4.03
C GLY A 126 15.89 11.83 -5.10
N ARG A 127 15.35 12.44 -6.18
CA ARG A 127 14.97 11.78 -7.44
C ARG A 127 16.09 10.88 -7.96
N ARG A 128 15.85 9.56 -8.06
CA ARG A 128 16.84 8.62 -8.58
C ARG A 128 16.73 8.31 -10.07
N SER A 129 15.54 8.41 -10.68
CA SER A 129 15.36 8.06 -12.09
C SER A 129 14.13 8.69 -12.74
N PHE A 130 13.98 8.44 -14.05
CA PHE A 130 12.72 8.55 -14.79
C PHE A 130 11.77 7.44 -14.31
N ASP A 131 10.46 7.69 -14.30
CA ASP A 131 9.37 6.86 -13.71
C ASP A 131 9.04 7.21 -12.26
N TYR A 132 8.14 8.19 -12.11
CA TYR A 132 7.62 8.64 -10.83
C TYR A 132 6.34 7.94 -10.42
N ALA A 133 5.80 7.06 -11.26
CA ALA A 133 4.50 6.48 -10.97
C ALA A 133 4.59 5.59 -9.74
N ALA A 134 3.54 5.57 -8.93
CA ALA A 134 3.42 4.59 -7.87
C ALA A 134 3.44 3.16 -8.43
N ARG A 135 3.53 2.15 -7.57
CA ARG A 135 3.32 0.74 -7.94
C ARG A 135 2.32 0.09 -7.00
N LEU A 136 1.55 -0.86 -7.51
CA LEU A 136 0.62 -1.62 -6.68
C LEU A 136 1.39 -2.50 -5.70
N VAL A 137 0.86 -2.64 -4.48
CA VAL A 137 1.27 -3.64 -3.50
C VAL A 137 0.04 -4.43 -3.09
N GLY A 138 0.03 -5.74 -3.31
CA GLY A 138 -1.07 -6.62 -2.96
C GLY A 138 -1.57 -7.51 -4.10
N ASN A 139 -2.77 -8.03 -3.92
CA ASN A 139 -3.42 -9.01 -4.79
C ASN A 139 -4.54 -8.33 -5.57
N LEU A 140 -4.30 -8.03 -6.85
CA LEU A 140 -5.31 -7.47 -7.76
C LEU A 140 -6.38 -8.53 -8.02
N PHE A 141 -7.65 -8.19 -7.81
CA PHE A 141 -8.73 -9.17 -7.94
C PHE A 141 -9.97 -8.70 -8.71
N TYR A 142 -10.07 -7.40 -8.97
CA TYR A 142 -11.14 -6.82 -9.77
C TYR A 142 -10.55 -5.83 -10.77
N MET A 143 -11.01 -5.91 -12.02
CA MET A 143 -10.77 -4.92 -13.07
C MET A 143 -12.08 -4.69 -13.83
N ALA A 144 -12.38 -3.42 -14.06
CA ALA A 144 -13.49 -2.97 -14.87
C ALA A 144 -13.42 -3.56 -16.28
N GLN A 145 -14.57 -3.96 -16.79
CA GLN A 145 -14.73 -4.34 -18.19
C GLN A 145 -15.30 -3.17 -19.00
N PRO A 146 -15.05 -3.14 -20.32
CA PRO A 146 -15.68 -2.19 -21.22
C PRO A 146 -17.20 -2.25 -21.12
N ILE A 147 -17.84 -1.09 -20.98
CA ILE A 147 -19.29 -0.96 -20.96
C ILE A 147 -19.70 0.28 -21.71
N LYS A 148 -20.81 0.20 -22.45
CA LYS A 148 -21.42 1.37 -23.07
C LYS A 148 -22.21 2.13 -22.02
N ARG A 149 -21.95 3.43 -21.86
CA ARG A 149 -22.68 4.31 -20.93
C ARG A 149 -22.92 5.67 -21.57
N GLU A 150 -23.85 6.42 -21.00
CA GLU A 150 -23.99 7.85 -21.29
C GLU A 150 -22.74 8.62 -20.82
N LYS A 151 -22.60 9.84 -21.34
CA LYS A 151 -21.46 10.71 -21.02
C LYS A 151 -21.34 10.92 -19.49
N PRO A 152 -20.20 10.57 -18.88
CA PRO A 152 -19.98 10.78 -17.47
C PRO A 152 -19.69 12.27 -17.16
N THR A 153 -20.06 12.72 -15.96
CA THR A 153 -19.68 14.03 -15.43
C THR A 153 -19.48 13.92 -13.93
N PHE A 154 -18.24 14.10 -13.48
CA PHE A 154 -17.92 14.08 -12.07
C PHE A 154 -18.43 15.34 -11.37
N ILE A 155 -19.14 15.16 -10.26
CA ILE A 155 -19.63 16.28 -9.43
C ILE A 155 -18.66 16.54 -8.28
N GLY A 156 -18.21 15.48 -7.60
CA GLY A 156 -17.35 15.57 -6.42
C GLY A 156 -17.46 14.32 -5.55
N TYR A 157 -16.90 14.37 -4.35
CA TYR A 157 -17.16 13.39 -3.30
C TYR A 157 -17.34 14.09 -1.97
N ASP A 158 -18.19 13.53 -1.10
CA ASP A 158 -18.19 13.86 0.32
C ASP A 158 -17.48 12.78 1.13
N LEU A 159 -17.14 13.13 2.36
CA LEU A 159 -16.51 12.23 3.33
C LEU A 159 -17.48 12.03 4.49
N SER A 160 -17.67 10.78 4.91
CA SER A 160 -18.24 10.49 6.22
C SER A 160 -17.36 11.05 7.36
N ASP A 161 -17.87 11.04 8.59
CA ASP A 161 -17.13 11.50 9.79
C ASP A 161 -15.78 10.78 9.99
N GLN A 162 -15.66 9.54 9.49
CA GLN A 162 -14.43 8.75 9.56
C GLN A 162 -13.57 8.86 8.28
N GLY A 163 -14.03 9.57 7.25
CA GLY A 163 -13.26 9.84 6.03
C GLY A 163 -13.50 8.85 4.89
N VAL A 164 -14.51 7.97 4.98
CA VAL A 164 -14.94 7.13 3.84
C VAL A 164 -15.59 8.00 2.75
N PRO A 165 -15.14 7.92 1.49
CA PRO A 165 -15.65 8.76 0.41
C PRO A 165 -16.91 8.20 -0.27
N THR A 166 -17.88 9.09 -0.51
CA THR A 166 -19.04 8.83 -1.38
C THR A 166 -18.90 9.66 -2.66
N PHE A 167 -18.79 9.00 -3.81
CA PHE A 167 -18.57 9.66 -5.09
C PHE A 167 -19.87 10.05 -5.77
N HIS A 168 -19.99 11.32 -6.15
CA HIS A 168 -21.13 11.89 -6.86
C HIS A 168 -20.80 12.16 -8.31
N TYR A 169 -21.65 11.69 -9.20
CA TYR A 169 -21.47 11.88 -10.64
C TYR A 169 -22.80 11.87 -11.39
N LYS A 170 -22.77 12.26 -12.66
CA LYS A 170 -23.87 12.08 -13.60
C LYS A 170 -23.49 11.14 -14.72
N LEU A 171 -24.48 10.43 -15.23
CA LEU A 171 -24.47 9.84 -16.57
C LEU A 171 -25.59 10.51 -17.33
N GLY A 172 -25.24 11.31 -18.34
CA GLY A 172 -26.15 12.25 -18.98
C GLY A 172 -26.79 13.18 -17.94
N ASN A 173 -28.10 13.07 -17.77
CA ASN A 173 -28.86 13.90 -16.82
C ASN A 173 -29.12 13.23 -15.47
N THR A 174 -28.86 11.93 -15.35
CA THR A 174 -29.15 11.16 -14.13
C THR A 174 -27.99 11.25 -13.14
N LYS A 175 -28.29 11.61 -11.89
CA LYS A 175 -27.30 11.68 -10.80
C LYS A 175 -27.16 10.32 -10.10
N TYR A 176 -25.93 9.98 -9.74
CA TYR A 176 -25.57 8.80 -8.98
C TYR A 176 -24.67 9.20 -7.80
N ALA A 177 -24.78 8.42 -6.73
CA ALA A 177 -23.90 8.47 -5.58
C ALA A 177 -23.50 7.04 -5.22
N GLU A 178 -22.21 6.77 -5.06
CA GLU A 178 -21.74 5.44 -4.68
C GLU A 178 -20.58 5.48 -3.68
N THR A 179 -20.60 4.54 -2.75
CA THR A 179 -19.55 4.33 -1.75
C THR A 179 -19.00 2.92 -1.91
N ILE A 180 -17.68 2.78 -1.89
CA ILE A 180 -17.00 1.49 -2.02
C ILE A 180 -16.48 1.13 -0.62
N LEU A 181 -16.93 -0.01 -0.09
CA LEU A 181 -16.70 -0.40 1.30
C LEU A 181 -15.91 -1.73 1.38
N PRO A 182 -14.96 -1.84 2.32
CA PRO A 182 -14.23 -3.07 2.57
C PRO A 182 -15.13 -4.14 3.20
N ASN A 183 -14.72 -5.39 3.08
CA ASN A 183 -15.18 -6.48 3.93
C ASN A 183 -14.00 -7.44 4.22
N ASP A 184 -14.21 -8.43 5.09
CA ASP A 184 -13.16 -9.39 5.47
C ASP A 184 -13.09 -10.65 4.61
N ARG A 185 -13.89 -10.70 3.54
CA ARG A 185 -13.87 -11.83 2.62
C ARG A 185 -12.81 -11.62 1.56
N GLN A 186 -12.09 -12.70 1.25
CA GLN A 186 -11.06 -12.68 0.23
C GLN A 186 -11.66 -12.29 -1.13
N TYR A 187 -10.97 -11.40 -1.83
CA TYR A 187 -11.27 -10.93 -3.18
C TYR A 187 -12.71 -10.41 -3.34
N SER A 188 -13.18 -9.64 -2.36
CA SER A 188 -14.49 -9.03 -2.44
C SER A 188 -14.57 -7.69 -1.74
N PHE A 189 -15.58 -6.91 -2.12
CA PHE A 189 -15.92 -5.62 -1.52
C PHE A 189 -17.42 -5.35 -1.68
N VAL A 190 -17.90 -4.25 -1.12
CA VAL A 190 -19.29 -3.82 -1.24
C VAL A 190 -19.36 -2.50 -2.00
N ILE A 191 -20.32 -2.36 -2.91
CA ILE A 191 -20.73 -1.07 -3.46
C ILE A 191 -22.07 -0.72 -2.84
N ALA A 192 -22.14 0.43 -2.19
CA ALA A 192 -23.38 1.00 -1.65
C ALA A 192 -23.85 2.15 -2.55
N GLN A 193 -25.13 2.16 -2.91
CA GLN A 193 -25.80 3.19 -3.71
C GLN A 193 -27.15 3.52 -3.05
N GLY A 194 -27.19 4.59 -2.25
CA GLY A 194 -28.33 4.88 -1.38
C GLY A 194 -28.54 3.75 -0.37
N SER A 195 -29.76 3.21 -0.30
CA SER A 195 -30.09 2.08 0.60
C SER A 195 -29.76 0.70 0.03
N LYS A 196 -29.19 0.61 -1.18
CA LYS A 196 -28.87 -0.65 -1.84
C LYS A 196 -27.39 -0.95 -1.68
N GLU A 197 -27.08 -2.17 -1.25
CA GLU A 197 -25.72 -2.69 -1.20
C GLU A 197 -25.57 -3.89 -2.11
N SER A 198 -24.42 -4.01 -2.77
CA SER A 198 -24.07 -5.14 -3.62
C SER A 198 -22.66 -5.62 -3.31
N THR A 199 -22.54 -6.89 -2.94
CA THR A 199 -21.22 -7.51 -2.76
C THR A 199 -20.65 -7.89 -4.12
N ILE A 200 -19.50 -7.32 -4.47
CA ILE A 200 -18.75 -7.67 -5.66
C ILE A 200 -17.71 -8.70 -5.27
N LYS A 201 -17.73 -9.86 -5.95
CA LYS A 201 -16.73 -10.91 -5.80
C LYS A 201 -15.86 -10.96 -7.05
N GLY A 202 -14.56 -11.06 -6.85
CA GLY A 202 -13.59 -11.29 -7.91
C GLY A 202 -12.79 -12.58 -7.68
N HIS A 203 -11.69 -12.67 -8.41
CA HIS A 203 -10.71 -13.74 -8.34
C HIS A 203 -9.32 -13.14 -8.43
N LEU A 204 -8.27 -13.83 -7.98
CA LEU A 204 -6.91 -13.34 -8.13
C LEU A 204 -6.56 -13.16 -9.63
N ILE A 205 -6.30 -11.92 -10.04
CA ILE A 205 -5.87 -11.55 -11.40
C ILE A 205 -4.34 -11.50 -11.47
N SER A 206 -3.71 -10.78 -10.53
CA SER A 206 -2.26 -10.63 -10.50
C SER A 206 -1.75 -10.24 -9.11
N LYS A 207 -0.46 -10.51 -8.87
CA LYS A 207 0.25 -10.22 -7.62
C LYS A 207 1.23 -9.08 -7.84
N HIS A 208 1.23 -8.09 -6.97
CA HIS A 208 2.08 -6.91 -7.05
C HIS A 208 2.80 -6.68 -5.73
N GLN A 209 4.08 -6.28 -5.79
CA GLN A 209 4.94 -6.14 -4.61
C GLN A 209 5.55 -4.74 -4.44
N GLY A 210 5.18 -3.78 -5.29
CA GLY A 210 5.86 -2.50 -5.36
C GLY A 210 7.21 -2.56 -6.07
N PHE A 211 8.13 -1.67 -5.67
CA PHE A 211 9.47 -1.55 -6.25
C PHE A 211 10.46 -2.54 -5.62
N ASP A 212 11.41 -3.05 -6.44
CA ASP A 212 12.61 -3.71 -5.88
C ASP A 212 13.45 -2.67 -5.14
N ARG A 213 13.72 -2.94 -3.87
CA ARG A 213 14.49 -2.05 -2.99
C ARG A 213 15.99 -2.19 -3.18
N ASN A 214 16.44 -3.26 -3.84
CA ASN A 214 17.85 -3.54 -4.14
C ASN A 214 18.78 -3.27 -2.94
N LEU A 215 18.45 -3.84 -1.78
CA LEU A 215 19.11 -3.53 -0.49
C LEU A 215 20.56 -4.03 -0.39
N LYS A 216 21.08 -4.72 -1.41
CA LYS A 216 22.46 -5.25 -1.49
C LYS A 216 22.90 -6.00 -0.22
N ILE A 217 22.04 -6.90 0.29
CA ILE A 217 22.32 -7.69 1.49
C ILE A 217 23.50 -8.65 1.26
N LYS A 218 24.64 -8.37 1.91
CA LYS A 218 25.88 -9.18 1.79
C LYS A 218 25.75 -10.53 2.50
N SER A 219 25.27 -10.53 3.73
CA SER A 219 25.08 -11.70 4.59
C SER A 219 23.77 -11.62 5.35
N ALA A 220 23.20 -12.78 5.70
CA ALA A 220 21.96 -12.85 6.46
C ALA A 220 22.22 -12.56 7.94
N THR A 221 21.59 -11.51 8.48
CA THR A 221 21.72 -11.10 9.89
C THR A 221 20.40 -10.51 10.39
N ALA A 222 20.19 -10.47 11.72
CA ALA A 222 19.01 -9.81 12.30
C ALA A 222 18.95 -8.31 11.95
N LYS A 223 20.09 -7.61 11.93
CA LYS A 223 20.19 -6.20 11.51
C LYS A 223 19.76 -6.01 10.05
N ALA A 224 20.24 -6.87 9.14
CA ALA A 224 19.77 -6.86 7.76
C ALA A 224 18.26 -7.15 7.67
N GLY A 225 17.74 -8.02 8.55
CA GLY A 225 16.32 -8.34 8.60
C GLY A 225 15.46 -7.14 9.00
N GLN A 226 15.89 -6.38 10.00
CA GLN A 226 15.24 -5.11 10.39
C GLN A 226 15.22 -4.12 9.21
N GLN A 227 16.30 -4.04 8.44
CA GLN A 227 16.35 -3.18 7.24
C GLN A 227 15.34 -3.63 6.18
N VAL A 228 15.28 -4.94 5.88
CA VAL A 228 14.28 -5.50 4.95
C VAL A 228 12.85 -5.24 5.46
N PHE A 229 12.62 -5.42 6.76
CA PHE A 229 11.33 -5.24 7.41
C PHE A 229 10.79 -3.81 7.25
N GLY A 230 11.65 -2.80 7.43
CA GLY A 230 11.30 -1.40 7.16
C GLY A 230 11.12 -1.10 5.68
N ALA A 231 12.08 -1.53 4.83
CA ALA A 231 12.09 -1.20 3.41
C ALA A 231 10.91 -1.75 2.61
N TYR A 232 10.38 -2.92 3.00
CA TYR A 232 9.23 -3.56 2.36
C TYR A 232 7.90 -3.31 3.11
N GLY A 233 7.89 -2.37 4.06
CA GLY A 233 6.66 -1.92 4.71
C GLY A 233 6.03 -2.90 5.68
N CYS A 234 6.74 -3.94 6.12
CA CYS A 234 6.20 -4.97 7.01
C CYS A 234 5.69 -4.38 8.34
N ILE A 235 6.31 -3.29 8.79
CA ILE A 235 5.93 -2.53 9.99
C ILE A 235 4.52 -1.92 9.92
N ALA A 236 3.99 -1.68 8.72
CA ALA A 236 2.64 -1.15 8.55
C ALA A 236 1.57 -2.12 9.04
N CYS A 237 1.86 -3.43 9.04
CA CYS A 237 0.92 -4.47 9.47
C CYS A 237 1.36 -5.20 10.74
N HIS A 238 2.65 -5.41 10.93
CA HIS A 238 3.19 -6.26 11.99
C HIS A 238 3.88 -5.43 13.06
N SER A 239 3.34 -5.46 14.28
CA SER A 239 3.98 -4.87 15.44
C SER A 239 5.08 -5.79 16.00
N THR A 240 6.09 -5.19 16.63
CA THR A 240 7.17 -5.90 17.33
C THR A 240 7.08 -5.76 18.85
N ASP A 241 6.13 -4.97 19.35
CA ASP A 241 5.93 -4.65 20.76
C ASP A 241 4.70 -5.34 21.40
N GLY A 242 3.86 -5.98 20.58
CA GLY A 242 2.61 -6.64 20.99
C GLY A 242 1.36 -5.82 20.72
N SER A 243 1.48 -4.58 20.25
CA SER A 243 0.34 -3.74 19.90
C SER A 243 -0.49 -4.38 18.77
N LYS A 244 -1.80 -4.12 18.78
CA LYS A 244 -2.70 -4.62 17.73
C LYS A 244 -2.48 -3.81 16.46
N GLY A 245 -2.47 -4.49 15.32
CA GLY A 245 -2.37 -3.88 14.00
C GLY A 245 -3.15 -4.67 12.97
N HIS A 246 -2.89 -4.39 11.70
CA HIS A 246 -3.52 -5.09 10.58
C HIS A 246 -3.14 -6.58 10.49
N GLY A 247 -1.92 -6.91 10.90
CA GLY A 247 -1.42 -8.27 11.00
C GLY A 247 -1.11 -8.67 12.45
N PRO A 248 -0.84 -9.96 12.69
CA PRO A 248 -0.46 -10.43 14.02
C PRO A 248 0.88 -9.84 14.46
N SER A 249 1.02 -9.59 15.76
CA SER A 249 2.31 -9.21 16.33
C SER A 249 3.37 -10.29 16.11
N LEU A 250 4.61 -9.86 15.97
CA LEU A 250 5.80 -10.70 15.86
C LEU A 250 6.55 -10.82 17.18
N LYS A 251 6.15 -10.07 18.22
CA LYS A 251 6.70 -10.19 19.57
C LYS A 251 6.54 -11.61 20.07
N GLN A 252 7.63 -12.22 20.53
CA GLN A 252 7.63 -13.58 21.09
C GLN A 252 7.05 -14.65 20.14
N LEU A 253 7.03 -14.39 18.83
CA LEU A 253 6.47 -15.33 17.86
C LEU A 253 7.38 -16.55 17.68
N ALA A 254 8.68 -16.35 17.45
CA ALA A 254 9.56 -17.45 17.08
C ALA A 254 9.63 -18.52 18.19
N GLY A 255 9.40 -19.78 17.81
CA GLY A 255 9.38 -20.92 18.74
C GLY A 255 8.07 -21.12 19.51
N SER A 256 7.13 -20.16 19.46
CA SER A 256 5.80 -20.28 20.06
C SER A 256 4.87 -21.22 19.27
N THR A 257 3.75 -21.59 19.88
CA THR A 257 2.63 -22.25 19.19
C THR A 257 1.72 -21.20 18.58
N ARG A 258 1.52 -21.26 17.27
CA ARG A 258 0.70 -20.33 16.49
C ARG A 258 -0.64 -20.98 16.12
N PRO A 259 -1.77 -20.48 16.64
CA PRO A 259 -3.09 -20.90 16.16
C PRO A 259 -3.29 -20.49 14.69
N ILE A 260 -3.76 -21.42 13.88
CA ILE A 260 -4.08 -21.23 12.46
C ILE A 260 -5.60 -21.29 12.29
N GLU A 261 -6.14 -20.44 11.42
CA GLU A 261 -7.56 -20.46 11.09
C GLU A 261 -7.92 -21.76 10.36
N GLY A 262 -8.90 -22.52 10.87
CA GLY A 262 -9.38 -23.76 10.24
C GLY A 262 -8.37 -24.91 10.18
N SER A 263 -7.28 -24.87 10.93
CA SER A 263 -6.27 -25.94 10.97
C SER A 263 -5.63 -26.07 12.36
N ASP A 264 -4.94 -27.18 12.59
CA ASP A 264 -4.22 -27.40 13.85
C ASP A 264 -3.16 -26.32 14.08
N PRO A 265 -2.89 -25.95 15.35
CA PRO A 265 -1.82 -25.02 15.68
C PRO A 265 -0.46 -25.53 15.19
N VAL A 266 0.37 -24.60 14.69
CA VAL A 266 1.71 -24.91 14.19
C VAL A 266 2.78 -24.31 15.08
N ARG A 267 3.95 -24.94 15.17
CA ARG A 267 5.12 -24.32 15.81
C ARG A 267 5.66 -23.23 14.89
N ALA A 268 5.87 -22.03 15.42
CA ALA A 268 6.45 -20.91 14.68
C ALA A 268 7.98 -21.04 14.55
N ASP A 269 8.43 -22.12 13.94
CA ASP A 269 9.83 -22.38 13.63
C ASP A 269 10.30 -21.66 12.36
N ALA A 270 11.57 -21.85 11.99
CA ALA A 270 12.14 -21.21 10.81
C ALA A 270 11.42 -21.63 9.51
N ALA A 271 10.95 -22.88 9.40
CA ALA A 271 10.26 -23.35 8.20
C ALA A 271 8.89 -22.66 8.04
N TYR A 272 8.12 -22.57 9.13
CA TYR A 272 6.86 -21.82 9.15
C TYR A 272 7.05 -20.34 8.80
N LEU A 273 8.08 -19.69 9.35
CA LEU A 273 8.36 -18.28 9.07
C LEU A 273 8.74 -18.06 7.59
N ILE A 274 9.57 -18.94 7.01
CA ILE A 274 9.93 -18.87 5.59
C ILE A 274 8.71 -19.11 4.70
N GLU A 275 7.88 -20.10 5.02
CA GLU A 275 6.64 -20.39 4.30
C GLU A 275 5.68 -19.20 4.35
N SER A 276 5.49 -18.59 5.53
CA SER A 276 4.61 -17.43 5.70
C SER A 276 5.10 -16.20 4.93
N ILE A 277 6.42 -16.03 4.75
CA ILE A 277 6.97 -14.93 3.94
C ILE A 277 6.85 -15.22 2.44
N LYS A 278 7.18 -16.45 2.00
CA LYS A 278 7.15 -16.84 0.57
C LYS A 278 5.72 -17.05 0.05
N ASN A 279 4.85 -17.59 0.90
CA ASN A 279 3.46 -17.96 0.60
C ASN A 279 2.49 -17.42 1.68
N PRO A 280 2.28 -16.09 1.77
CA PRO A 280 1.53 -15.44 2.86
C PRO A 280 0.12 -15.93 3.17
N ASN A 281 -0.54 -16.58 2.21
CA ASN A 281 -1.91 -17.08 2.35
C ASN A 281 -1.98 -18.61 2.50
N ALA A 282 -0.84 -19.30 2.64
CA ALA A 282 -0.82 -20.76 2.83
C ALA A 282 -1.40 -21.16 4.20
N LYS A 283 -1.09 -20.40 5.25
CA LYS A 283 -1.57 -20.61 6.61
C LYS A 283 -1.88 -19.28 7.27
N THR A 284 -3.16 -18.97 7.43
CA THR A 284 -3.62 -17.72 8.02
C THR A 284 -3.67 -17.84 9.55
N ALA A 285 -3.07 -16.90 10.26
CA ALA A 285 -3.14 -16.86 11.73
C ALA A 285 -4.60 -16.65 12.18
N LYS A 286 -5.01 -17.37 13.24
CA LYS A 286 -6.38 -17.30 13.76
C LYS A 286 -6.78 -15.86 14.09
N GLY A 287 -7.99 -15.47 13.66
CA GLY A 287 -8.53 -14.11 13.90
C GLY A 287 -8.02 -13.03 12.95
N PHE A 288 -7.23 -13.39 11.92
CA PHE A 288 -6.83 -12.47 10.85
C PHE A 288 -7.45 -12.90 9.51
N PRO A 289 -7.93 -11.96 8.68
CA PRO A 289 -8.52 -12.32 7.39
C PRO A 289 -7.48 -12.83 6.38
N PRO A 290 -7.83 -13.79 5.51
CA PRO A 290 -6.97 -14.21 4.40
C PRO A 290 -6.84 -13.08 3.36
N GLY A 291 -5.72 -13.06 2.63
CA GLY A 291 -5.46 -12.08 1.56
C GLY A 291 -4.85 -10.76 2.03
N TYR A 292 -4.79 -10.52 3.34
CA TYR A 292 -4.28 -9.29 3.93
C TYR A 292 -2.75 -9.15 3.84
N MET A 293 -2.00 -10.24 3.93
CA MET A 293 -0.56 -10.17 3.78
C MET A 293 -0.21 -10.17 2.28
N PRO A 294 0.40 -9.08 1.76
CA PRO A 294 0.69 -8.96 0.33
C PRO A 294 1.82 -9.93 -0.08
N PRO A 295 1.89 -10.28 -1.37
CA PRO A 295 2.96 -11.12 -1.88
C PRO A 295 4.27 -10.34 -1.97
N TYR A 296 5.39 -11.01 -1.63
CA TYR A 296 6.73 -10.46 -1.78
C TYR A 296 7.64 -11.43 -2.55
N GLN A 297 8.45 -10.89 -3.45
CA GLN A 297 9.49 -11.58 -4.21
C GLN A 297 10.86 -11.18 -3.62
N LEU A 298 11.10 -11.62 -2.40
CA LEU A 298 12.35 -11.38 -1.68
C LEU A 298 13.43 -12.39 -2.09
N LYS A 299 14.67 -11.93 -2.12
CA LYS A 299 15.86 -12.78 -2.33
C LYS A 299 16.08 -13.67 -1.10
N ASP A 300 16.70 -14.83 -1.28
CA ASP A 300 16.89 -15.78 -0.16
C ASP A 300 17.65 -15.18 1.03
N LYS A 301 18.63 -14.30 0.79
CA LYS A 301 19.35 -13.59 1.87
C LYS A 301 18.44 -12.63 2.64
N GLU A 302 17.50 -11.97 1.97
CA GLU A 302 16.52 -11.07 2.59
C GLU A 302 15.55 -11.87 3.46
N ILE A 303 15.04 -13.00 2.96
CA ILE A 303 14.15 -13.90 3.72
C ILE A 303 14.86 -14.47 4.95
N LYS A 304 16.08 -15.01 4.78
CA LYS A 304 16.88 -15.51 5.91
C LYS A 304 17.13 -14.40 6.95
N SER A 305 17.36 -13.18 6.50
CA SER A 305 17.55 -12.03 7.40
C SER A 305 16.28 -11.69 8.17
N LEU A 306 15.10 -11.69 7.51
CA LEU A 306 13.81 -11.49 8.18
C LEU A 306 13.55 -12.55 9.25
N VAL A 307 13.83 -13.82 8.98
CA VAL A 307 13.69 -14.90 9.97
C VAL A 307 14.58 -14.65 11.18
N LEU A 308 15.85 -14.30 10.97
CA LEU A 308 16.78 -13.97 12.06
C LEU A 308 16.31 -12.76 12.87
N TYR A 309 15.71 -11.76 12.22
CA TYR A 309 15.12 -10.61 12.90
C TYR A 309 13.91 -11.02 13.76
N ILE A 310 12.97 -11.78 13.22
CA ILE A 310 11.80 -12.29 13.97
C ILE A 310 12.25 -13.14 15.16
N GLN A 311 13.27 -13.99 14.99
CA GLN A 311 13.86 -14.76 16.08
C GLN A 311 14.47 -13.88 17.18
N SER A 312 15.07 -12.73 16.80
CA SER A 312 15.61 -11.79 17.78
C SER A 312 14.54 -11.10 18.64
N LEU A 313 13.28 -11.07 18.18
CA LEU A 313 12.12 -10.52 18.91
C LEU A 313 11.50 -11.52 19.91
N ALA A 314 12.03 -12.74 20.00
CA ALA A 314 11.58 -13.76 20.94
C ALA A 314 12.28 -13.73 22.31
N LYS A 315 13.17 -12.75 22.50
CA LYS A 315 13.90 -12.53 23.75
C LYS A 315 13.14 -11.56 24.66
#